data_AF-A0A964YZS5-F1
#
_entry.id   AF-A0A964YZS5-F1
#
_cell.length_a   1.000
_cell.length_b   1.000
_cell.length_c   1.000
_cell.angle_alpha   90.00
_cell.angle_beta   90.00
_cell.angle_gamma   90.00
#
_symmetry.space_group_name_H-M   'P 1'
#
loop_
_entity.id
_entity.type
_entity.pdbx_description
1 polymer ?
#
loop_
_entity_poly.entity_id
_entity_poly.type
_entity_poly.pdbx_seq_one_letter_code
_entity_poly.pdbx_strand_id
1 'polypeptide(L)'
;MKDQNSHFNQLVEEVRRSPLRPEVTTEEVPAPLRLAPYSLAIAAEVLEGEDDLSNGRLVLLYDPEFVETWQGNIRLVTFTKARIEPDLAQDPMLTQVGWTWLLDCLRDRDVEAVALSGTVTRTSSESFGDLDNHPLPGTIEIRASWTVTTLEEITLEENDFLTHITKPIRKFHLVESDDQLEKMCKDLIQIDDYLAIDTERASGFKYFNRAYLIQVATEKSDIFLIDPINIKDLKNLQNLFSSKPWILHAATQDLPCLLELGLKPKEIFDTELAARLLSLPKVGLAGLLEDELAITLDKEHSAVNWSIRPLESDWLNYAALDVEFLHKLMYSLQRKLESFNKLSIAQEEFAYLCHWQPNESRKEPWRRTSGMHDIKNGLDSSIVKNLWLKRDEIAQQQDIAPGRVLNDASIIEIALTKPKSEIELSELKTIKYRSSQQYSRIWFEALQESLNLDPKEWPVKVSNSEAIPLPKSWEQKNPEAFNRLKTLKSLISLHSQELNIPIENLCSPDLVRKWCWLMPTTEVEITTQWFLDQGARPWQAQIMGVLSQKVLDNPGVDEFPNMA
;
A
#
# COMPACT_ATOMS: atom_id res chain seq x y z
N MET A 1 42.92 24.36 26.60
CA MET A 1 41.89 24.47 27.66
C MET A 1 40.61 25.20 27.23
N LYS A 2 40.60 26.47 26.79
CA LYS A 2 39.34 27.14 26.37
C LYS A 2 38.69 26.50 25.12
N ASP A 3 39.46 26.17 24.07
CA ASP A 3 38.96 25.48 22.85
C ASP A 3 38.59 24.01 23.08
N GLN A 4 39.25 23.32 24.01
CA GLN A 4 38.98 21.89 24.25
C GLN A 4 37.65 21.69 25.00
N ASN A 5 37.30 22.65 25.87
CA ASN A 5 35.98 22.70 26.48
C ASN A 5 34.91 23.05 25.44
N SER A 6 35.20 23.87 24.42
CA SER A 6 34.19 24.22 23.41
C SER A 6 33.81 23.03 22.52
N HIS A 7 34.75 22.16 22.15
CA HIS A 7 34.43 20.97 21.35
C HIS A 7 33.60 19.95 22.13
N PHE A 8 33.96 19.68 23.39
CA PHE A 8 33.13 18.80 24.24
C PHE A 8 31.72 19.36 24.44
N ASN A 9 31.59 20.68 24.67
CA ASN A 9 30.28 21.30 24.81
C ASN A 9 29.44 21.24 23.52
N GLN A 10 30.08 21.28 22.34
CA GLN A 10 29.38 21.06 21.07
C GLN A 10 28.82 19.63 20.99
N LEU A 11 29.63 18.63 21.29
CA LEU A 11 29.20 17.23 21.32
C LEU A 11 28.05 17.00 22.32
N VAL A 12 28.12 17.64 23.48
CA VAL A 12 27.04 17.58 24.49
C VAL A 12 25.75 18.19 23.95
N GLU A 13 25.82 19.35 23.30
CA GLU A 13 24.64 19.99 22.70
C GLU A 13 24.05 19.17 21.54
N GLU A 14 24.89 18.53 20.74
CA GLU A 14 24.44 17.60 19.70
C GLU A 14 23.69 16.41 20.31
N VAL A 15 24.28 15.74 21.30
CA VAL A 15 23.63 14.63 22.00
C VAL A 15 22.29 15.04 22.64
N ARG A 16 22.19 16.25 23.19
CA ARG A 16 20.95 16.79 23.76
C ARG A 16 19.87 17.11 22.73
N ARG A 17 20.27 17.46 21.51
CA ARG A 17 19.36 17.82 20.41
C ARG A 17 19.00 16.64 19.53
N SER A 18 19.69 15.52 19.67
CA SER A 18 19.40 14.30 18.92
C SER A 18 17.92 13.95 19.06
N PRO A 19 17.20 13.73 17.94
CA PRO A 19 15.81 13.36 17.99
C PRO A 19 15.68 11.99 18.69
N LEU A 20 14.71 11.91 19.59
CA LEU A 20 14.38 10.70 20.34
C LEU A 20 12.97 10.24 19.97
N ARG A 21 12.74 8.93 20.07
CA ARG A 21 11.39 8.37 19.94
C ARG A 21 10.47 8.95 21.04
N PRO A 22 9.18 9.20 20.77
CA PRO A 22 8.27 9.78 21.76
C PRO A 22 8.12 8.97 23.05
N GLU A 23 8.30 7.65 22.96
CA GLU A 23 8.20 6.74 24.12
C GLU A 23 9.45 6.76 25.00
N VAL A 24 10.57 7.33 24.53
CA VAL A 24 11.83 7.36 25.24
C VAL A 24 11.93 8.65 26.04
N THR A 25 11.92 8.51 27.36
CA THR A 25 12.26 9.61 28.26
C THR A 25 13.75 9.55 28.57
N THR A 26 14.41 10.70 28.63
CA THR A 26 15.84 10.78 28.97
C THR A 26 16.07 11.74 30.10
N GLU A 27 17.01 11.38 30.96
CA GLU A 27 17.54 12.25 32.00
C GLU A 27 19.07 12.24 32.01
N GLU A 28 19.69 13.40 32.26
CA GLU A 28 21.13 13.45 32.50
C GLU A 28 21.44 12.89 33.89
N VAL A 29 22.34 11.91 33.94
CA VAL A 29 22.76 11.25 35.18
C VAL A 29 24.24 11.49 35.44
N PRO A 30 24.71 11.34 36.69
CA PRO A 30 26.13 11.50 36.99
C PRO A 30 27.00 10.57 36.13
N ALA A 31 27.90 11.16 35.34
CA ALA A 31 28.80 10.41 34.48
C ALA A 31 29.89 9.69 35.31
N PRO A 32 30.42 8.55 34.82
CA PRO A 32 31.51 7.85 35.50
C PRO A 32 32.74 8.75 35.69
N LEU A 33 33.22 8.81 36.94
CA LEU A 33 34.42 9.57 37.28
C LEU A 33 35.68 8.81 36.86
N ARG A 34 36.72 9.55 36.43
CA ARG A 34 38.09 9.04 36.13
C ARG A 34 38.26 8.24 34.84
N LEU A 35 37.22 8.09 34.01
CA LEU A 35 37.36 7.42 32.70
C LEU A 35 37.86 8.37 31.60
N ALA A 36 37.56 9.65 31.72
CA ALA A 36 37.97 10.70 30.78
C ALA A 36 38.02 12.07 31.51
N PRO A 37 38.77 13.05 30.99
CA PRO A 37 38.74 14.43 31.47
C PRO A 37 37.36 15.08 31.35
N TYR A 38 36.60 14.71 30.31
CA TYR A 38 35.25 15.19 30.05
C TYR A 38 34.30 14.03 29.78
N SER A 39 33.13 14.04 30.41
CA SER A 39 32.13 13.00 30.22
C SER A 39 30.70 13.51 30.41
N LEU A 40 29.78 12.90 29.66
CA LEU A 40 28.33 13.09 29.76
C LEU A 40 27.70 11.70 29.88
N ALA A 41 26.68 11.56 30.73
CA ALA A 41 25.88 10.34 30.78
C ALA A 41 24.39 10.69 30.75
N ILE A 42 23.66 9.99 29.89
CA ILE A 42 22.23 10.10 29.73
C ILE A 42 21.62 8.74 30.03
N ALA A 43 20.70 8.68 30.98
CA ALA A 43 19.83 7.53 31.16
C ALA A 43 18.60 7.69 30.27
N ALA A 44 18.11 6.56 29.76
CA ALA A 44 16.92 6.51 28.91
C ALA A 44 15.99 5.40 29.41
N GLU A 45 14.69 5.68 29.45
CA GLU A 45 13.67 4.75 29.92
C GLU A 45 12.48 4.72 28.94
N VAL A 46 11.82 3.56 28.88
CA VAL A 46 10.57 3.34 28.15
C VAL A 46 9.60 2.67 29.11
N LEU A 47 8.44 3.30 29.31
CA LEU A 47 7.42 2.88 30.25
C LEU A 47 6.14 2.46 29.52
N GLU A 48 5.48 1.42 30.01
CA GLU A 48 4.11 1.04 29.63
C GLU A 48 3.23 1.03 30.88
N GLY A 49 2.43 2.08 31.06
CA GLY A 49 1.70 2.29 32.32
C GLY A 49 2.65 2.57 33.49
N GLU A 50 2.65 1.70 34.50
CA GLU A 50 3.59 1.75 35.63
C GLU A 50 4.77 0.74 35.48
N ASP A 51 4.84 0.00 34.38
CA ASP A 51 5.85 -1.04 34.15
C ASP A 51 7.05 -0.51 33.34
N ASP A 52 8.26 -0.77 33.84
CA ASP A 52 9.52 -0.54 33.11
C ASP A 52 9.70 -1.59 32.01
N LEU A 53 9.47 -1.19 30.74
CA LEU A 53 9.69 -2.07 29.59
C LEU A 53 11.16 -2.15 29.20
N SER A 54 11.85 -1.02 29.21
CA SER A 54 13.26 -0.93 28.83
C SER A 54 13.94 0.22 29.55
N ASN A 55 15.21 0.02 29.89
CA ASN A 55 16.07 1.09 30.39
C ASN A 55 17.45 0.99 29.75
N GLY A 56 18.14 2.11 29.72
CA GLY A 56 19.46 2.19 29.14
C GLY A 56 20.24 3.39 29.62
N ARG A 57 21.49 3.44 29.21
CA ARG A 57 22.41 4.54 29.47
C ARG A 57 23.35 4.69 28.30
N LEU A 58 23.53 5.92 27.84
CA LEU A 58 24.58 6.32 26.93
C LEU A 58 25.59 7.19 27.69
N VAL A 59 26.87 6.87 27.57
CA VAL A 59 27.97 7.65 28.13
C VAL A 59 28.86 8.11 26.99
N LEU A 60 29.00 9.42 26.87
CA LEU A 60 29.98 10.07 26.02
C LEU A 60 31.23 10.37 26.86
N LEU A 61 32.36 9.82 26.46
CA LEU A 61 33.68 10.10 27.03
C LEU A 61 34.49 10.87 26.00
N TYR A 62 35.16 11.93 26.44
CA TYR A 62 36.02 12.74 25.60
C TYR A 62 37.34 13.05 26.29
N ASP A 63 38.43 12.73 25.59
CA ASP A 63 39.78 13.12 25.96
C ASP A 63 40.35 14.01 24.84
N PRO A 64 40.83 15.23 25.14
CA PRO A 64 41.49 16.05 24.14
C PRO A 64 42.77 15.42 23.59
N GLU A 65 43.38 14.48 24.31
CA GLU A 65 44.50 13.68 23.84
C GLU A 65 44.01 12.36 23.23
N PHE A 66 44.72 11.87 22.23
CA PHE A 66 44.37 10.60 21.59
C PHE A 66 44.54 9.43 22.56
N VAL A 67 43.49 8.64 22.75
CA VAL A 67 43.51 7.47 23.62
C VAL A 67 43.67 6.21 22.77
N GLU A 68 44.82 5.55 22.91
CA GLU A 68 45.19 4.38 22.09
C GLU A 68 44.16 3.24 22.17
N THR A 69 43.62 2.98 23.36
CA THR A 69 42.61 1.92 23.56
C THR A 69 41.25 2.27 22.96
N TRP A 70 40.97 3.54 22.71
CA TRP A 70 39.76 4.00 22.01
C TRP A 70 40.01 4.08 20.50
N GLN A 71 41.27 4.16 20.07
CA GLN A 71 41.64 4.53 18.71
C GLN A 71 41.07 5.89 18.30
N GLY A 72 41.00 6.82 19.25
CA GLY A 72 40.46 8.16 19.03
C GLY A 72 40.35 8.99 20.31
N ASN A 73 39.68 10.13 20.18
CA ASN A 73 39.49 11.11 21.26
C ASN A 73 38.09 11.04 21.87
N ILE A 74 37.17 10.34 21.20
CA ILE A 74 35.77 10.17 21.60
C ILE A 74 35.49 8.68 21.82
N ARG A 75 34.81 8.36 22.91
CA ARG A 75 34.34 7.00 23.18
C ARG A 75 32.89 7.04 23.63
N LEU A 76 32.03 6.34 22.90
CA LEU A 76 30.65 6.09 23.29
C LEU A 76 30.57 4.74 24.00
N VAL A 77 29.85 4.70 25.11
CA VAL A 77 29.57 3.49 25.87
C VAL A 77 28.08 3.43 26.11
N THR A 78 27.44 2.33 25.73
CA THR A 78 26.03 2.10 25.93
C THR A 78 25.76 0.86 26.76
N PHE A 79 24.70 0.94 27.54
CA PHE A 79 24.04 -0.16 28.22
C PHE A 79 22.56 -0.04 27.86
N THR A 80 21.94 -1.11 27.38
CA THR A 80 20.49 -1.15 27.14
C THR A 80 19.96 -2.49 27.59
N LYS A 81 18.82 -2.49 28.28
CA LYS A 81 18.15 -3.68 28.77
C LYS A 81 16.66 -3.56 28.50
N ALA A 82 16.10 -4.56 27.83
CA ALA A 82 14.69 -4.65 27.53
C ALA A 82 14.09 -5.96 28.04
N ARG A 83 12.82 -5.91 28.48
CA ARG A 83 12.01 -7.10 28.70
C ARG A 83 11.67 -7.74 27.35
N ILE A 84 11.64 -9.07 27.30
CA ILE A 84 11.28 -9.83 26.11
C ILE A 84 10.29 -10.94 26.47
N GLU A 85 9.48 -11.33 25.50
CA GLU A 85 8.56 -12.44 25.66
C GLU A 85 9.30 -13.76 25.93
N PRO A 86 8.69 -14.69 26.68
CA PRO A 86 9.31 -15.97 27.02
C PRO A 86 9.79 -16.77 25.81
N ASP A 87 9.04 -16.76 24.70
CA ASP A 87 9.38 -17.50 23.48
C ASP A 87 10.65 -16.94 22.82
N LEU A 88 10.78 -15.62 22.75
CA LEU A 88 12.00 -14.94 22.29
C LEU A 88 13.19 -15.24 23.22
N ALA A 89 12.96 -15.28 24.54
CA ALA A 89 14.01 -15.57 25.52
C ALA A 89 14.59 -17.00 25.38
N GLN A 90 13.91 -17.90 24.67
CA GLN A 90 14.39 -19.24 24.38
C GLN A 90 15.17 -19.34 23.06
N ASP A 91 15.05 -18.36 22.14
CA ASP A 91 15.72 -18.40 20.82
C ASP A 91 17.26 -18.30 20.91
N PRO A 92 18.01 -19.37 20.59
CA PRO A 92 19.47 -19.42 20.72
C PRO A 92 20.22 -18.36 19.89
N MET A 93 19.59 -17.77 18.88
CA MET A 93 20.20 -16.73 18.03
C MET A 93 19.95 -15.31 18.53
N LEU A 94 19.12 -15.11 19.55
CA LEU A 94 18.73 -13.77 20.00
C LEU A 94 19.93 -12.87 20.35
N THR A 95 21.00 -13.42 20.93
CA THR A 95 22.20 -12.63 21.26
C THR A 95 22.97 -12.19 20.02
N GLN A 96 22.98 -12.99 18.95
CA GLN A 96 23.58 -12.60 17.67
C GLN A 96 22.73 -11.51 17.00
N VAL A 97 21.41 -11.68 17.01
CA VAL A 97 20.45 -10.69 16.49
C VAL A 97 20.56 -9.37 17.23
N GLY A 98 20.66 -9.39 18.56
CA GLY A 98 20.86 -8.19 19.36
C GLY A 98 22.17 -7.47 19.03
N TRP A 99 23.23 -8.20 18.66
CA TRP A 99 24.49 -7.59 18.22
C TRP A 99 24.37 -6.99 16.82
N THR A 100 23.68 -7.67 15.90
CA THR A 100 23.46 -7.15 14.55
C THR A 100 22.62 -5.88 14.56
N TRP A 101 21.65 -5.72 15.46
CA TRP A 101 20.90 -4.45 15.59
C TRP A 101 21.82 -3.23 15.79
N LEU A 102 22.87 -3.35 16.61
CA LEU A 102 23.83 -2.26 16.78
C LEU A 102 24.64 -2.01 15.51
N LEU A 103 25.09 -3.08 14.84
CA LEU A 103 25.87 -2.98 13.61
C LEU A 103 25.07 -2.38 12.46
N ASP A 104 23.82 -2.80 12.31
CA ASP A 104 22.89 -2.31 11.30
C ASP A 104 22.60 -0.82 11.56
N CYS A 105 22.34 -0.40 12.81
CA CYS A 105 22.16 1.02 13.16
C CYS A 105 23.35 1.92 12.76
N LEU A 106 24.58 1.43 12.89
CA LEU A 106 25.79 2.15 12.50
C LEU A 106 25.95 2.18 10.97
N ARG A 107 25.77 1.02 10.31
CA ARG A 107 25.91 0.89 8.86
C ARG A 107 24.86 1.72 8.11
N ASP A 108 23.61 1.65 8.56
CA ASP A 108 22.48 2.31 7.89
C ASP A 108 22.57 3.84 7.99
N ARG A 109 23.40 4.37 8.90
CA ARG A 109 23.72 5.80 9.06
C ARG A 109 25.09 6.20 8.50
N ASP A 110 25.75 5.28 7.78
CA ASP A 110 27.10 5.46 7.25
C ASP A 110 28.13 5.90 8.31
N VAL A 111 27.95 5.43 9.55
CA VAL A 111 28.83 5.76 10.68
C VAL A 111 29.99 4.79 10.73
N GLU A 112 31.19 5.28 10.42
CA GLU A 112 32.42 4.52 10.61
C GLU A 112 32.80 4.45 12.10
N ALA A 113 32.46 3.31 12.71
CA ALA A 113 32.81 2.97 14.08
C ALA A 113 34.08 2.10 14.15
N VAL A 114 35.07 2.56 14.91
CA VAL A 114 36.29 1.81 15.23
C VAL A 114 36.30 1.36 16.69
N ALA A 115 37.20 0.41 17.00
CA ALA A 115 37.33 -0.17 18.33
C ALA A 115 35.98 -0.64 18.94
N LEU A 116 35.05 -1.08 18.09
CA LEU A 116 33.74 -1.58 18.50
C LEU A 116 33.91 -2.86 19.33
N SER A 117 33.32 -2.87 20.51
CA SER A 117 33.38 -4.01 21.43
C SER A 117 32.15 -4.04 22.32
N GLY A 118 31.65 -5.23 22.63
CA GLY A 118 30.49 -5.38 23.49
C GLY A 118 30.13 -6.82 23.82
N THR A 119 29.04 -6.96 24.57
CA THR A 119 28.43 -8.23 24.95
C THR A 119 26.92 -8.11 24.84
N VAL A 120 26.27 -9.16 24.33
CA VAL A 120 24.82 -9.30 24.39
C VAL A 120 24.49 -10.46 25.31
N THR A 121 23.74 -10.17 26.36
CA THR A 121 23.33 -11.15 27.38
C THR A 121 21.83 -11.35 27.30
N ARG A 122 21.40 -12.60 27.31
CA ARG A 122 19.99 -12.98 27.39
C ARG A 122 19.77 -13.72 28.70
N THR A 123 18.74 -13.32 29.44
CA THR A 123 18.32 -14.00 30.67
C THR A 123 16.92 -14.55 30.49
N SER A 124 16.74 -15.85 30.76
CA SER A 124 15.43 -16.50 30.89
C SER A 124 15.29 -17.03 32.32
N SER A 125 14.05 -17.04 32.82
CA SER A 125 13.72 -17.59 34.13
C SER A 125 12.70 -18.71 33.96
N GLU A 126 12.94 -19.84 34.61
CA GLU A 126 11.98 -20.95 34.69
C GLU A 126 11.42 -21.02 36.12
N SER A 127 10.10 -21.13 36.25
CA SER A 127 9.44 -21.42 37.53
C SER A 127 9.36 -22.94 37.75
N PHE A 128 9.33 -23.36 39.01
CA PHE A 128 9.15 -24.75 39.41
C PHE A 128 8.16 -24.82 40.59
N GLY A 129 7.26 -25.80 40.60
CA GLY A 129 6.33 -26.05 41.72
C GLY A 129 4.98 -25.35 41.58
N ASP A 130 4.42 -24.77 42.64
CA ASP A 130 3.11 -24.07 42.60
C ASP A 130 3.07 -22.81 41.69
N LEU A 131 4.20 -22.45 41.09
CA LEU A 131 4.38 -21.37 40.11
C LEU A 131 4.45 -21.89 38.65
N ASP A 132 4.22 -23.19 38.40
CA ASP A 132 4.33 -23.86 37.07
C ASP A 132 3.37 -23.33 36.00
N ASN A 133 2.40 -22.47 36.34
CA ASN A 133 1.32 -22.10 35.43
C ASN A 133 1.54 -20.81 34.62
N HIS A 134 2.66 -20.11 34.78
CA HIS A 134 2.94 -18.89 34.01
C HIS A 134 4.39 -18.81 33.52
N PRO A 135 4.62 -18.69 32.19
CA PRO A 135 5.96 -18.43 31.67
C PRO A 135 6.42 -17.03 32.11
N LEU A 136 7.65 -16.95 32.65
CA LEU A 136 8.22 -15.71 33.14
C LEU A 136 8.89 -14.92 32.00
N PRO A 137 8.74 -13.59 31.96
CA PRO A 137 9.39 -12.78 30.94
C PRO A 137 10.92 -12.89 31.04
N GLY A 138 11.57 -12.83 29.88
CA GLY A 138 13.03 -12.78 29.78
C GLY A 138 13.54 -11.34 29.73
N THR A 139 14.86 -11.20 29.67
CA THR A 139 15.50 -9.91 29.34
C THR A 139 16.62 -10.10 28.32
N ILE A 140 16.78 -9.12 27.44
CA ILE A 140 17.97 -8.95 26.61
C ILE A 140 18.71 -7.70 27.09
N GLU A 141 20.03 -7.81 27.19
CA GLU A 141 20.90 -6.74 27.62
C GLU A 141 22.06 -6.59 26.62
N ILE A 142 22.25 -5.39 26.08
CA ILE A 142 23.33 -5.03 25.19
C ILE A 142 24.25 -4.08 25.94
N ARG A 143 25.54 -4.44 26.06
CA ARG A 143 26.60 -3.55 26.49
C ARG A 143 27.56 -3.37 25.34
N ALA A 144 27.73 -2.15 24.86
CA ALA A 144 28.62 -1.92 23.75
C ALA A 144 29.39 -0.61 23.92
N SER A 145 30.50 -0.50 23.21
CA SER A 145 31.28 0.73 23.15
C SER A 145 32.02 0.80 21.84
N TRP A 146 32.14 2.02 21.31
CA TRP A 146 32.80 2.29 20.03
C TRP A 146 33.33 3.71 19.98
N THR A 147 34.17 3.97 18.99
CA THR A 147 34.74 5.27 18.70
C THR A 147 34.35 5.68 17.29
N VAL A 148 33.87 6.91 17.13
CA VAL A 148 33.45 7.47 15.84
C VAL A 148 34.65 8.21 15.25
N THR A 149 34.97 7.96 13.98
CA THR A 149 36.21 8.48 13.35
C THR A 149 35.99 9.63 12.37
N THR A 150 34.75 9.88 11.96
CA THR A 150 34.34 11.00 11.10
C THR A 150 33.23 11.79 11.78
N LEU A 151 33.46 13.09 11.98
CA LEU A 151 32.44 14.10 12.29
C LEU A 151 32.36 15.07 11.10
N GLU A 152 32.36 14.55 9.87
CA GLU A 152 31.80 15.32 8.76
C GLU A 152 30.29 15.43 9.03
N GLU A 153 29.68 16.59 8.75
CA GLU A 153 28.30 16.91 9.10
C GLU A 153 27.33 15.75 8.78
N ILE A 154 27.10 14.87 9.76
CA ILE A 154 26.01 13.91 9.72
C ILE A 154 24.77 14.77 9.83
N THR A 155 24.20 15.09 8.67
CA THR A 155 22.89 15.70 8.60
C THR A 155 21.93 14.59 8.98
N LEU A 156 21.57 14.53 10.27
CA LEU A 156 20.41 13.75 10.71
C LEU A 156 19.22 14.33 9.97
N GLU A 157 18.75 13.67 8.91
CA GLU A 157 17.43 13.95 8.37
C GLU A 157 16.40 13.54 9.45
N GLU A 158 15.28 14.25 9.55
CA GLU A 158 14.19 13.96 10.52
C GLU A 158 13.67 12.50 10.46
N ASN A 159 14.09 11.73 9.46
CA ASN A 159 13.60 10.39 9.11
C ASN A 159 14.53 9.24 9.55
N ASP A 160 15.53 9.44 10.41
CA ASP A 160 16.48 8.36 10.75
C ASP A 160 15.93 7.33 11.77
N PHE A 161 14.77 7.55 12.36
CA PHE A 161 14.13 6.63 13.30
C PHE A 161 12.78 6.19 12.76
N LEU A 162 12.52 4.88 12.75
CA LEU A 162 11.16 4.36 12.56
C LEU A 162 10.27 4.92 13.68
N THR A 163 9.50 5.94 13.33
CA THR A 163 8.53 6.57 14.21
C THR A 163 7.25 5.77 14.10
N HIS A 164 6.84 5.14 15.19
CA HIS A 164 5.61 4.37 15.24
C HIS A 164 4.45 5.30 15.60
N ILE A 165 3.55 5.53 14.64
CA ILE A 165 2.42 6.44 14.77
C ILE A 165 1.14 5.61 14.93
N THR A 166 0.58 5.66 16.14
CA THR A 166 -0.66 4.96 16.50
C THR A 166 -1.90 5.85 16.38
N LYS A 167 -1.70 7.17 16.33
CA LYS A 167 -2.74 8.20 16.23
C LYS A 167 -2.26 9.37 15.38
N PRO A 168 -3.16 10.05 14.66
CA PRO A 168 -2.78 11.22 13.87
C PRO A 168 -2.16 12.31 14.76
N ILE A 169 -1.11 12.98 14.26
CA ILE A 169 -0.42 14.07 14.96
C ILE A 169 -1.27 15.33 14.84
N ARG A 170 -1.81 15.57 13.64
CA ARG A 170 -2.78 16.64 13.40
C ARG A 170 -4.12 16.30 14.02
N LYS A 171 -4.84 17.34 14.46
CA LYS A 171 -6.24 17.16 14.88
C LYS A 171 -7.05 16.77 13.66
N PHE A 172 -8.04 15.90 13.86
CA PHE A 172 -9.04 15.62 12.84
C PHE A 172 -10.44 16.04 13.31
N HIS A 173 -11.27 16.43 12.35
CA HIS A 173 -12.67 16.83 12.58
C HIS A 173 -13.61 15.97 11.74
N LEU A 174 -14.61 15.40 12.38
CA LEU A 174 -15.70 14.71 11.68
C LEU A 174 -16.71 15.76 11.17
N VAL A 175 -17.03 15.68 9.87
CA VAL A 175 -17.93 16.60 9.15
C VAL A 175 -19.17 15.82 8.72
N GLU A 176 -20.29 16.04 9.40
CA GLU A 176 -21.56 15.29 9.26
C GLU A 176 -22.75 16.17 8.85
N SER A 177 -22.54 17.48 8.67
CA SER A 177 -23.59 18.42 8.30
C SER A 177 -23.17 19.40 7.21
N ASP A 178 -24.17 19.95 6.50
CA ASP A 178 -23.96 20.95 5.45
C ASP A 178 -23.22 22.20 5.98
N ASP A 179 -23.52 22.66 7.20
CA ASP A 179 -22.87 23.83 7.84
C ASP A 179 -21.39 23.56 8.17
N GLN A 180 -21.09 22.36 8.67
CA GLN A 180 -19.70 21.95 8.94
C GLN A 180 -18.91 21.84 7.64
N LEU A 181 -19.53 21.28 6.60
CA LEU A 181 -18.92 21.15 5.27
C LEU A 181 -18.62 22.52 4.66
N GLU A 182 -19.58 23.46 4.72
CA GLU A 182 -19.38 24.81 4.22
C GLU A 182 -18.22 25.52 4.94
N LYS A 183 -18.16 25.39 6.26
CA LYS A 183 -17.06 25.96 7.06
C LYS A 183 -15.72 25.36 6.66
N MET A 184 -15.61 24.04 6.64
CA MET A 184 -14.40 23.33 6.20
C MET A 184 -13.95 23.78 4.81
N CYS A 185 -14.88 23.85 3.84
CA CYS A 185 -14.54 24.28 2.47
C CYS A 185 -14.03 25.73 2.43
N LYS A 186 -14.63 26.64 3.21
CA LYS A 186 -14.15 28.03 3.32
C LYS A 186 -12.75 28.12 3.91
N ASP A 187 -12.43 27.28 4.88
CA ASP A 187 -11.11 27.27 5.52
C ASP A 187 -10.06 26.69 4.56
N LEU A 188 -10.34 25.54 3.95
CA LEU A 188 -9.39 24.84 3.06
C LEU A 188 -9.16 25.58 1.74
N ILE A 189 -10.15 26.29 1.18
CA ILE A 189 -9.96 26.97 -0.10
C ILE A 189 -8.90 28.07 -0.05
N GLN A 190 -8.65 28.66 1.13
CA GLN A 190 -7.66 29.73 1.32
C GLN A 190 -6.21 29.23 1.34
N ILE A 191 -5.99 27.92 1.46
CA ILE A 191 -4.65 27.31 1.56
C ILE A 191 -4.22 26.87 0.17
N ASP A 192 -3.30 27.59 -0.47
CA ASP A 192 -2.79 27.26 -1.81
C ASP A 192 -1.82 26.07 -1.75
N ASP A 193 -2.36 24.86 -1.90
CA ASP A 193 -1.65 23.59 -1.77
C ASP A 193 -2.47 22.44 -2.39
N TYR A 194 -1.85 21.26 -2.51
CA TYR A 194 -2.52 20.01 -2.83
C TYR A 194 -3.52 19.59 -1.75
N LEU A 195 -4.59 18.94 -2.18
CA LEU A 195 -5.55 18.26 -1.31
C LEU A 195 -5.17 16.77 -1.24
N ALA A 196 -4.64 16.33 -0.10
CA ALA A 196 -4.52 14.91 0.22
C ALA A 196 -5.91 14.33 0.44
N ILE A 197 -6.22 13.26 -0.28
CA ILE A 197 -7.53 12.63 -0.30
C ILE A 197 -7.35 11.14 -0.06
N ASP A 198 -8.26 10.58 0.71
CA ASP A 198 -8.55 9.16 0.72
C ASP A 198 -10.08 8.97 0.85
N THR A 199 -10.57 7.76 0.69
CA THR A 199 -11.99 7.47 0.95
C THR A 199 -12.17 6.15 1.72
N GLU A 200 -13.38 5.85 2.18
CA GLU A 200 -13.70 4.52 2.75
C GLU A 200 -14.98 3.94 2.18
N ARG A 201 -15.03 2.62 2.08
CA ARG A 201 -16.16 1.87 1.49
C ARG A 201 -16.53 0.67 2.33
N ALA A 202 -17.81 0.33 2.31
CA ALA A 202 -18.31 -0.90 2.91
C ALA A 202 -18.20 -2.12 1.98
N SER A 203 -17.05 -2.28 1.31
CA SER A 203 -16.84 -3.34 0.32
C SER A 203 -16.99 -4.73 0.97
N GLY A 204 -17.73 -5.62 0.31
CA GLY A 204 -18.07 -6.94 0.86
C GLY A 204 -19.20 -6.93 1.90
N PHE A 205 -19.71 -5.77 2.31
CA PHE A 205 -20.91 -5.61 3.13
C PHE A 205 -22.08 -5.05 2.34
N LYS A 206 -21.81 -4.02 1.51
CA LYS A 206 -22.79 -3.27 0.71
C LYS A 206 -22.71 -3.60 -0.77
N TYR A 207 -23.77 -3.28 -1.51
CA TYR A 207 -23.81 -3.50 -2.97
C TYR A 207 -23.09 -2.36 -3.69
N PHE A 208 -23.42 -1.12 -3.31
CA PHE A 208 -22.79 0.05 -3.88
C PHE A 208 -21.46 0.32 -3.18
N ASN A 209 -20.40 0.54 -3.96
CA ASN A 209 -19.08 0.96 -3.46
C ASN A 209 -18.99 2.49 -3.35
N ARG A 210 -20.06 3.15 -2.92
CA ARG A 210 -20.06 4.60 -2.64
C ARG A 210 -19.11 4.92 -1.49
N ALA A 211 -18.62 6.15 -1.45
CA ALA A 211 -17.85 6.64 -0.32
C ALA A 211 -18.74 6.73 0.93
N TYR A 212 -18.32 6.08 2.00
CA TYR A 212 -18.92 6.18 3.34
C TYR A 212 -18.12 7.09 4.28
N LEU A 213 -16.89 7.42 3.90
CA LEU A 213 -16.06 8.46 4.49
C LEU A 213 -15.17 9.03 3.38
N ILE A 214 -14.85 10.32 3.45
CA ILE A 214 -13.87 10.98 2.58
C ILE A 214 -12.92 11.74 3.49
N GLN A 215 -11.64 11.40 3.46
CA GLN A 215 -10.62 12.06 4.25
C GLN A 215 -9.97 13.13 3.41
N VAL A 216 -9.81 14.33 3.96
CA VAL A 216 -9.14 15.43 3.29
C VAL A 216 -8.21 16.18 4.21
N ALA A 217 -7.05 16.57 3.68
CA ALA A 217 -6.13 17.47 4.35
C ALA A 217 -5.37 18.31 3.33
N THR A 218 -4.95 19.51 3.73
CA THR A 218 -3.83 20.24 3.10
C THR A 218 -2.60 20.10 3.99
N GLU A 219 -1.41 20.49 3.54
CA GLU A 219 -0.19 20.37 4.35
C GLU A 219 -0.31 21.12 5.70
N LYS A 220 -1.04 22.24 5.71
CA LYS A 220 -1.11 23.18 6.84
C LYS A 220 -2.47 23.24 7.54
N SER A 221 -3.40 22.36 7.19
CA SER A 221 -4.70 22.27 7.87
C SER A 221 -4.73 21.11 8.86
N ASP A 222 -5.73 21.14 9.73
CA ASP A 222 -6.24 19.93 10.37
C ASP A 222 -6.74 18.93 9.30
N ILE A 223 -6.94 17.67 9.71
CA ILE A 223 -7.57 16.65 8.88
C ILE A 223 -9.09 16.76 9.00
N PHE A 224 -9.82 16.55 7.91
CA PHE A 224 -11.27 16.50 7.93
C PHE A 224 -11.75 15.15 7.40
N LEU A 225 -12.62 14.50 8.18
CA LEU A 225 -13.25 13.23 7.85
C LEU A 225 -14.71 13.53 7.51
N ILE A 226 -15.04 13.51 6.23
CA ILE A 226 -16.35 13.90 5.72
C ILE A 226 -17.23 12.66 5.64
N ASP A 227 -18.33 12.64 6.40
CA ASP A 227 -19.38 11.63 6.25
C ASP A 227 -20.39 12.12 5.19
N PRO A 228 -20.35 11.60 3.95
CA PRO A 228 -21.21 12.08 2.89
C PRO A 228 -22.67 11.63 3.04
N ILE A 229 -22.99 10.72 3.98
CA ILE A 229 -24.32 10.08 4.05
C ILE A 229 -25.43 11.07 4.44
N ASN A 230 -25.14 12.02 5.32
CA ASN A 230 -26.11 13.01 5.80
C ASN A 230 -25.99 14.39 5.13
N ILE A 231 -25.01 14.57 4.24
CA ILE A 231 -24.77 15.81 3.51
C ILE A 231 -25.70 15.88 2.30
N LYS A 232 -26.40 17.00 2.14
CA LYS A 232 -27.40 17.18 1.07
C LYS A 232 -26.86 17.96 -0.11
N ASP A 233 -26.03 18.97 0.15
CA ASP A 233 -25.45 19.81 -0.90
C ASP A 233 -23.92 19.66 -0.96
N LEU A 234 -23.45 18.93 -1.97
CA LEU A 234 -22.02 18.70 -2.21
C LEU A 234 -21.37 19.81 -3.04
N LYS A 235 -22.07 20.89 -3.44
CA LYS A 235 -21.49 21.93 -4.31
C LYS A 235 -20.25 22.59 -3.70
N ASN A 236 -20.25 22.86 -2.40
CA ASN A 236 -19.09 23.44 -1.73
C ASN A 236 -17.87 22.50 -1.80
N LEU A 237 -18.10 21.19 -1.61
CA LEU A 237 -17.07 20.17 -1.74
C LEU A 237 -16.58 20.04 -3.18
N GLN A 238 -17.49 20.01 -4.16
CA GLN A 238 -17.17 19.98 -5.59
C GLN A 238 -16.33 21.19 -6.02
N ASN A 239 -16.67 22.38 -5.53
CA ASN A 239 -15.92 23.61 -5.78
C ASN A 239 -14.51 23.54 -5.19
N LEU A 240 -14.37 23.08 -3.94
CA LEU A 240 -13.08 22.89 -3.28
C LEU A 240 -12.21 21.91 -4.09
N PHE A 241 -12.71 20.72 -4.38
CA PHE A 241 -12.00 19.67 -5.12
C PHE A 241 -11.62 20.10 -6.54
N SER A 242 -12.47 20.89 -7.20
CA SER A 242 -12.18 21.42 -8.55
C SER A 242 -11.17 22.56 -8.56
N SER A 243 -10.84 23.14 -7.39
CA SER A 243 -9.96 24.30 -7.25
C SER A 243 -8.52 23.93 -6.88
N LYS A 244 -8.25 22.66 -6.54
CA LYS A 244 -6.95 22.21 -6.03
C LYS A 244 -6.44 20.98 -6.77
N PRO A 245 -5.12 20.79 -6.90
CA PRO A 245 -4.55 19.53 -7.32
C PRO A 245 -4.68 18.50 -6.19
N TRP A 246 -4.75 17.21 -6.53
CA TRP A 246 -5.04 16.13 -5.56
C TRP A 246 -3.80 15.29 -5.28
N ILE A 247 -3.65 14.79 -4.06
CA ILE A 247 -2.74 13.69 -3.73
C ILE A 247 -3.60 12.50 -3.34
N LEU A 248 -3.37 11.37 -4.01
CA LEU A 248 -4.00 10.09 -3.71
C LEU A 248 -2.92 9.01 -3.62
N HIS A 249 -3.23 7.94 -2.92
CA HIS A 249 -2.46 6.70 -2.99
C HIS A 249 -3.32 5.67 -3.73
N ALA A 250 -2.83 5.11 -4.83
CA ALA A 250 -3.59 4.15 -5.62
C ALA A 250 -4.90 4.72 -6.21
N ALA A 251 -4.84 5.92 -6.83
CA ALA A 251 -6.00 6.76 -7.14
C ALA A 251 -7.15 6.04 -7.86
N THR A 252 -6.86 5.04 -8.69
CA THR A 252 -7.88 4.24 -9.38
C THR A 252 -8.82 3.45 -8.45
N GLN A 253 -8.46 3.28 -7.18
CA GLN A 253 -9.33 2.69 -6.15
C GLN A 253 -10.38 3.69 -5.65
N ASP A 254 -10.03 4.98 -5.55
CA ASP A 254 -10.88 6.05 -5.00
C ASP A 254 -11.66 6.83 -6.04
N LEU A 255 -11.08 7.00 -7.22
CA LEU A 255 -11.71 7.74 -8.31
C LEU A 255 -13.15 7.28 -8.60
N PRO A 256 -13.52 5.98 -8.64
CA PRO A 256 -14.90 5.58 -8.92
C PRO A 256 -15.94 6.20 -7.98
N CYS A 257 -15.71 6.15 -6.66
CA CYS A 257 -16.67 6.70 -5.70
C CYS A 257 -16.62 8.22 -5.62
N LEU A 258 -15.46 8.85 -5.84
CA LEU A 258 -15.34 10.30 -5.93
C LEU A 258 -16.08 10.86 -7.17
N LEU A 259 -15.95 10.19 -8.32
CA LEU A 259 -16.64 10.56 -9.56
C LEU A 259 -18.16 10.46 -9.45
N GLU A 260 -18.68 9.45 -8.72
CA GLU A 260 -20.12 9.31 -8.43
C GLU A 260 -20.68 10.53 -7.67
N LEU A 261 -19.87 11.13 -6.80
CA LEU A 261 -20.19 12.36 -6.06
C LEU A 261 -19.99 13.64 -6.89
N GLY A 262 -19.59 13.52 -8.16
CA GLY A 262 -19.27 14.64 -9.03
C GLY A 262 -17.93 15.32 -8.72
N LEU A 263 -17.08 14.69 -7.90
CA LEU A 263 -15.73 15.18 -7.60
C LEU A 263 -14.79 14.73 -8.71
N LYS A 264 -14.21 15.69 -9.44
CA LYS A 264 -13.34 15.42 -10.59
C LYS A 264 -12.01 16.16 -10.43
N PRO A 265 -10.88 15.46 -10.52
CA PRO A 265 -9.58 16.10 -10.43
C PRO A 265 -9.24 16.84 -11.73
N LYS A 266 -8.58 17.99 -11.60
CA LYS A 266 -7.89 18.65 -12.72
C LYS A 266 -6.43 18.22 -12.82
N GLU A 267 -5.84 17.94 -11.66
CA GLU A 267 -4.46 17.54 -11.48
C GLU A 267 -4.42 16.52 -10.34
N ILE A 268 -3.59 15.48 -10.49
CA ILE A 268 -3.40 14.42 -9.50
C ILE A 268 -1.91 14.18 -9.34
N PHE A 269 -1.48 13.86 -8.12
CA PHE A 269 -0.27 13.12 -7.85
C PHE A 269 -0.66 11.79 -7.20
N ASP A 270 -0.36 10.68 -7.88
CA ASP A 270 -0.63 9.34 -7.35
C ASP A 270 0.68 8.74 -6.81
N THR A 271 0.75 8.60 -5.48
CA THR A 271 1.95 8.15 -4.78
C THR A 271 2.28 6.67 -5.03
N GLU A 272 1.28 5.80 -5.23
CA GLU A 272 1.51 4.39 -5.56
C GLU A 272 2.06 4.26 -6.98
N LEU A 273 1.47 4.99 -7.93
CA LEU A 273 1.93 5.01 -9.31
C LEU A 273 3.34 5.62 -9.43
N ALA A 274 3.63 6.71 -8.71
CA ALA A 274 4.98 7.28 -8.62
C ALA A 274 6.00 6.24 -8.14
N ALA A 275 5.69 5.52 -7.06
CA ALA A 275 6.53 4.46 -6.52
C ALA A 275 6.75 3.31 -7.51
N ARG A 276 5.71 2.89 -8.24
CA ARG A 276 5.82 1.88 -9.31
C ARG A 276 6.72 2.34 -10.44
N LEU A 277 6.60 3.59 -10.90
CA LEU A 277 7.49 4.15 -11.94
C LEU A 277 8.95 4.25 -11.46
N LEU A 278 9.16 4.45 -10.16
CA LEU A 278 10.49 4.42 -9.54
C LEU A 278 11.05 3.01 -9.34
N SER A 279 10.25 1.95 -9.57
CA SER A 279 10.58 0.55 -9.25
C SER A 279 10.95 0.35 -7.77
N LEU A 280 10.24 1.03 -6.87
CA LEU A 280 10.42 0.82 -5.43
C LEU A 280 9.95 -0.59 -5.02
N PRO A 281 10.62 -1.24 -4.04
CA PRO A 281 10.32 -2.62 -3.65
C PRO A 281 8.95 -2.76 -2.96
N LYS A 282 8.56 -1.76 -2.17
CA LYS A 282 7.22 -1.62 -1.58
C LYS A 282 6.52 -0.45 -2.26
N VAL A 283 5.25 -0.63 -2.60
CA VAL A 283 4.44 0.42 -3.26
C VAL A 283 3.12 0.72 -2.56
N GLY A 284 2.74 -0.08 -1.55
CA GLY A 284 1.58 0.23 -0.71
C GLY A 284 1.92 1.28 0.33
N LEU A 285 0.92 2.07 0.75
CA LEU A 285 1.08 3.26 1.60
C LEU A 285 1.96 3.01 2.82
N ALA A 286 1.62 2.03 3.66
CA ALA A 286 2.38 1.74 4.89
C ALA A 286 3.86 1.39 4.60
N GLY A 287 4.12 0.64 3.53
CA GLY A 287 5.49 0.29 3.14
C GLY A 287 6.26 1.49 2.59
N LEU A 288 5.59 2.40 1.89
CA LEU A 288 6.20 3.65 1.43
C LEU A 288 6.47 4.62 2.58
N LEU A 289 5.56 4.75 3.55
CA LEU A 289 5.80 5.58 4.72
C LEU A 289 7.01 5.07 5.52
N GLU A 290 7.16 3.75 5.64
CA GLU A 290 8.30 3.11 6.30
C GLU A 290 9.61 3.40 5.53
N ASP A 291 9.63 3.14 4.23
CA ASP A 291 10.86 3.22 3.43
C ASP A 291 11.25 4.68 3.08
N GLU A 292 10.29 5.59 2.92
CA GLU A 292 10.52 6.96 2.46
C GLU A 292 10.59 7.99 3.59
N LEU A 293 9.85 7.76 4.68
CA LEU A 293 9.69 8.73 5.77
C LEU A 293 10.09 8.14 7.12
N ALA A 294 10.49 6.86 7.18
CA ALA A 294 10.67 6.12 8.42
C ALA A 294 9.48 6.21 9.37
N ILE A 295 8.27 6.08 8.83
CA ILE A 295 7.02 6.08 9.61
C ILE A 295 6.36 4.71 9.48
N THR A 296 6.00 4.14 10.63
CA THR A 296 5.16 2.94 10.69
C THR A 296 3.81 3.31 11.26
N LEU A 297 2.75 2.75 10.68
CA LEU A 297 1.37 2.95 11.13
C LEU A 297 0.86 1.66 11.79
N ASP A 298 0.01 1.80 12.81
CA ASP A 298 -0.73 0.67 13.38
C ASP A 298 -1.60 0.00 12.31
N LYS A 299 -1.52 -1.33 12.23
CA LYS A 299 -2.23 -2.13 11.21
C LYS A 299 -3.59 -2.60 11.71
N GLU A 300 -4.59 -1.73 11.78
CA GLU A 300 -5.95 -2.17 12.17
C GLU A 300 -7.08 -1.48 11.37
N HIS A 301 -8.18 -2.20 11.14
CA HIS A 301 -9.49 -1.72 10.63
C HIS A 301 -9.75 -1.49 9.12
N SER A 302 -8.82 -1.79 8.20
CA SER A 302 -9.11 -1.64 6.75
C SER A 302 -10.28 -2.48 6.21
N ALA A 303 -10.68 -3.55 6.92
CA ALA A 303 -11.74 -4.48 6.52
C ALA A 303 -13.04 -4.36 7.37
N VAL A 304 -13.37 -3.17 7.87
CA VAL A 304 -14.59 -2.92 8.64
C VAL A 304 -15.79 -2.53 7.76
N ASN A 305 -16.99 -2.58 8.34
CA ASN A 305 -18.19 -2.12 7.65
C ASN A 305 -18.37 -0.61 7.86
N TRP A 306 -17.74 0.19 7.00
CA TRP A 306 -17.83 1.65 7.01
C TRP A 306 -19.25 2.22 6.84
N SER A 307 -20.27 1.39 6.56
CA SER A 307 -21.66 1.84 6.55
C SER A 307 -22.29 1.95 7.95
N ILE A 308 -21.62 1.49 9.00
CA ILE A 308 -22.15 1.52 10.37
C ILE A 308 -22.07 2.94 10.93
N ARG A 309 -23.10 3.33 11.69
CA ARG A 309 -23.17 4.62 12.40
C ARG A 309 -23.62 4.41 13.85
N PRO A 310 -23.08 5.18 14.82
CA PRO A 310 -21.98 6.14 14.65
C PRO A 310 -20.66 5.46 14.28
N LEU A 311 -19.73 6.20 13.66
CA LEU A 311 -18.39 5.69 13.36
C LEU A 311 -17.60 5.52 14.67
N GLU A 312 -16.88 4.41 14.81
CA GLU A 312 -16.06 4.12 15.98
C GLU A 312 -14.79 4.99 15.99
N SER A 313 -14.28 5.34 17.17
CA SER A 313 -13.11 6.22 17.30
C SER A 313 -11.87 5.66 16.61
N ASP A 314 -11.67 4.35 16.67
CA ASP A 314 -10.49 3.69 16.13
C ASP A 314 -10.53 3.68 14.60
N TRP A 315 -11.74 3.64 14.00
CA TRP A 315 -11.92 3.77 12.56
C TRP A 315 -11.59 5.20 12.11
N LEU A 316 -12.01 6.22 12.88
CA LEU A 316 -11.68 7.61 12.57
C LEU A 316 -10.17 7.88 12.67
N ASN A 317 -9.48 7.28 13.65
CA ASN A 317 -8.02 7.36 13.77
C ASN A 317 -7.33 6.73 12.56
N TYR A 318 -7.74 5.51 12.18
CA TYR A 318 -7.22 4.83 11.00
C TYR A 318 -7.41 5.69 9.73
N ALA A 319 -8.63 6.15 9.48
CA ALA A 319 -8.94 7.01 8.33
C ALA A 319 -8.08 8.28 8.30
N ALA A 320 -7.88 8.92 9.44
CA ALA A 320 -7.06 10.13 9.53
C ALA A 320 -5.58 9.85 9.19
N LEU A 321 -5.05 8.69 9.55
CA LEU A 321 -3.66 8.31 9.27
C LEU A 321 -3.39 8.10 7.77
N ASP A 322 -4.38 7.63 7.00
CA ASP A 322 -4.22 7.39 5.56
C ASP A 322 -3.96 8.67 4.75
N VAL A 323 -4.29 9.85 5.29
CA VAL A 323 -3.97 11.16 4.70
C VAL A 323 -2.93 11.97 5.51
N GLU A 324 -2.44 11.44 6.63
CA GLU A 324 -1.60 12.19 7.57
C GLU A 324 -0.28 12.64 6.94
N PHE A 325 0.32 11.75 6.17
CA PHE A 325 1.68 11.90 5.65
C PHE A 325 1.76 11.99 4.13
N LEU A 326 0.62 12.08 3.42
CA LEU A 326 0.60 12.07 1.95
C LEU A 326 1.36 13.24 1.31
N HIS A 327 1.31 14.46 1.88
CA HIS A 327 2.11 15.59 1.41
C HIS A 327 3.62 15.31 1.52
N LYS A 328 4.08 14.83 2.68
CA LYS A 328 5.49 14.48 2.89
C LYS A 328 5.93 13.37 1.93
N LEU A 329 5.09 12.36 1.75
CA LEU A 329 5.35 11.25 0.83
C LEU A 329 5.42 11.75 -0.62
N MET A 330 4.48 12.60 -1.06
CA MET A 330 4.52 13.25 -2.37
C MET A 330 5.85 13.97 -2.60
N TYR A 331 6.29 14.81 -1.65
CA TYR A 331 7.55 15.54 -1.79
C TYR A 331 8.77 14.62 -1.90
N SER A 332 8.81 13.52 -1.14
CA SER A 332 9.89 12.52 -1.26
C SER A 332 9.90 11.89 -2.66
N LEU A 333 8.74 11.38 -3.10
CA LEU A 333 8.60 10.69 -4.38
C LEU A 333 8.84 11.62 -5.57
N GLN A 334 8.40 12.88 -5.49
CA GLN A 334 8.66 13.87 -6.54
C GLN A 334 10.16 14.15 -6.69
N ARG A 335 10.90 14.35 -5.58
CA ARG A 335 12.36 14.54 -5.61
C ARG A 335 13.07 13.34 -6.24
N LYS A 336 12.61 12.11 -5.94
CA LYS A 336 13.13 10.89 -6.58
C LYS A 336 12.78 10.84 -8.07
N LEU A 337 11.55 11.14 -8.46
CA LEU A 337 11.18 11.20 -9.88
C LEU A 337 12.04 12.19 -10.67
N GLU A 338 12.36 13.35 -10.07
CA GLU A 338 13.28 14.33 -10.66
C GLU A 338 14.71 13.79 -10.77
N SER A 339 15.28 13.23 -9.69
CA SER A 339 16.65 12.73 -9.68
C SER A 339 16.88 11.55 -10.63
N PHE A 340 15.85 10.72 -10.85
CA PHE A 340 15.87 9.61 -11.80
C PHE A 340 15.39 10.00 -13.21
N ASN A 341 15.13 11.28 -13.50
CA ASN A 341 14.63 11.79 -14.80
C ASN A 341 13.31 11.13 -15.27
N LYS A 342 12.42 10.79 -14.32
CA LYS A 342 11.12 10.16 -14.57
C LYS A 342 9.93 11.08 -14.31
N LEU A 343 10.17 12.35 -13.94
CA LEU A 343 9.08 13.29 -13.63
C LEU A 343 8.13 13.50 -14.82
N SER A 344 8.64 13.66 -16.05
CA SER A 344 7.79 13.82 -17.25
C SER A 344 6.92 12.59 -17.51
N ILE A 345 7.49 11.39 -17.34
CA ILE A 345 6.76 10.12 -17.45
C ILE A 345 5.61 10.09 -16.43
N ALA A 346 5.90 10.41 -15.16
CA ALA A 346 4.89 10.44 -14.11
C ALA A 346 3.79 11.48 -14.39
N GLN A 347 4.15 12.68 -14.86
CA GLN A 347 3.18 13.73 -15.21
C GLN A 347 2.20 13.28 -16.30
N GLU A 348 2.66 12.57 -17.33
CA GLU A 348 1.76 12.02 -18.36
C GLU A 348 0.83 10.95 -17.81
N GLU A 349 1.32 10.09 -16.92
CA GLU A 349 0.49 9.07 -16.25
C GLU A 349 -0.56 9.71 -15.33
N PHE A 350 -0.20 10.76 -14.61
CA PHE A 350 -1.10 11.51 -13.74
C PHE A 350 -2.17 12.30 -14.54
N ALA A 351 -1.78 12.91 -15.66
CA ALA A 351 -2.71 13.59 -16.56
C ALA A 351 -3.74 12.62 -17.15
N TYR A 352 -3.34 11.38 -17.41
CA TYR A 352 -4.27 10.32 -17.82
C TYR A 352 -5.29 9.99 -16.71
N LEU A 353 -4.87 9.92 -15.44
CA LEU A 353 -5.77 9.66 -14.32
C LEU A 353 -6.86 10.74 -14.16
N CYS A 354 -6.60 11.99 -14.56
CA CYS A 354 -7.60 13.07 -14.54
C CYS A 354 -8.79 12.82 -15.47
N HIS A 355 -8.58 12.02 -16.53
CA HIS A 355 -9.59 11.67 -17.53
C HIS A 355 -10.01 10.20 -17.46
N TRP A 356 -9.44 9.46 -16.52
CA TRP A 356 -9.70 8.05 -16.35
C TRP A 356 -11.18 7.80 -15.98
N GLN A 357 -11.70 6.67 -16.47
CA GLN A 357 -13.04 6.20 -16.14
C GLN A 357 -12.98 4.73 -15.77
N PRO A 358 -13.82 4.26 -14.82
CA PRO A 358 -13.95 2.84 -14.55
C PRO A 358 -14.43 2.11 -15.81
N ASN A 359 -13.88 0.93 -16.05
CA ASN A 359 -14.32 0.09 -17.16
C ASN A 359 -15.82 -0.22 -17.04
N GLU A 360 -16.52 -0.23 -18.18
CA GLU A 360 -17.92 -0.64 -18.22
C GLU A 360 -18.10 -2.05 -17.64
N SER A 361 -19.23 -2.25 -16.96
CA SER A 361 -19.61 -3.57 -16.49
C SER A 361 -19.70 -4.53 -17.68
N ARG A 362 -19.23 -5.76 -17.49
CA ARG A 362 -19.26 -6.76 -18.54
C ARG A 362 -20.70 -7.03 -18.96
N LYS A 363 -20.94 -7.28 -20.24
CA LYS A 363 -22.28 -7.65 -20.74
C LYS A 363 -22.86 -8.89 -20.05
N GLU A 364 -22.00 -9.84 -19.63
CA GLU A 364 -22.42 -11.07 -18.94
C GLU A 364 -21.54 -11.36 -17.70
N PRO A 365 -21.70 -10.63 -16.58
CA PRO A 365 -20.85 -10.79 -15.40
C PRO A 365 -21.03 -12.16 -14.72
N TRP A 366 -22.22 -12.75 -14.83
CA TRP A 366 -22.57 -14.07 -14.28
C TRP A 366 -21.61 -15.19 -14.72
N ARG A 367 -20.97 -15.05 -15.89
CA ARG A 367 -19.99 -16.03 -16.38
C ARG A 367 -18.70 -16.11 -15.56
N ARG A 368 -18.45 -15.15 -14.66
CA ARG A 368 -17.30 -15.17 -13.73
C ARG A 368 -17.61 -15.81 -12.37
N THR A 369 -18.82 -16.33 -12.18
CA THR A 369 -19.19 -17.02 -10.94
C THR A 369 -18.15 -18.09 -10.60
N SER A 370 -17.62 -18.04 -9.38
CA SER A 370 -16.61 -18.98 -8.92
C SER A 370 -17.20 -20.40 -8.96
N GLY A 371 -16.49 -21.36 -9.57
CA GLY A 371 -16.99 -22.72 -9.82
C GLY A 371 -17.66 -22.94 -11.19
N MET A 372 -17.71 -21.92 -12.07
CA MET A 372 -18.25 -22.07 -13.43
C MET A 372 -17.53 -23.14 -14.28
N HIS A 373 -16.32 -23.55 -13.91
CA HIS A 373 -15.59 -24.62 -14.60
C HIS A 373 -16.27 -25.99 -14.47
N ASP A 374 -17.10 -26.22 -13.45
CA ASP A 374 -17.87 -27.45 -13.25
C ASP A 374 -19.13 -27.51 -14.12
N ILE A 375 -19.59 -26.37 -14.62
CA ILE A 375 -20.80 -26.23 -15.42
C ILE A 375 -20.51 -26.67 -16.87
N LYS A 376 -21.04 -27.83 -17.28
CA LYS A 376 -20.70 -28.45 -18.57
C LYS A 376 -21.75 -28.26 -19.66
N ASN A 377 -23.01 -28.04 -19.32
CA ASN A 377 -24.13 -27.97 -20.25
C ASN A 377 -24.88 -26.62 -20.20
N GLY A 378 -25.74 -26.38 -21.20
CA GLY A 378 -26.48 -25.14 -21.36
C GLY A 378 -27.56 -24.91 -20.29
N LEU A 379 -28.22 -25.98 -19.83
CA LEU A 379 -29.22 -25.91 -18.77
C LEU A 379 -28.62 -25.42 -17.46
N ASP A 380 -27.52 -26.03 -17.02
CA ASP A 380 -26.82 -25.65 -15.80
C ASP A 380 -26.32 -24.20 -15.89
N SER A 381 -25.86 -23.79 -17.09
CA SER A 381 -25.48 -22.39 -17.35
C SER A 381 -26.68 -21.43 -17.26
N SER A 382 -27.87 -21.86 -17.71
CA SER A 382 -29.12 -21.12 -17.58
C SER A 382 -29.50 -20.93 -16.11
N ILE A 383 -29.39 -22.00 -15.31
CA ILE A 383 -29.67 -21.95 -13.87
C ILE A 383 -28.72 -20.98 -13.16
N VAL A 384 -27.40 -21.08 -13.43
CA VAL A 384 -26.42 -20.14 -12.86
C VAL A 384 -26.74 -18.70 -13.25
N LYS A 385 -27.05 -18.44 -14.52
CA LYS A 385 -27.41 -17.10 -15.01
C LYS A 385 -28.63 -16.54 -14.27
N ASN A 386 -29.72 -17.31 -14.19
CA ASN A 386 -30.96 -16.83 -13.58
C ASN A 386 -30.82 -16.60 -12.07
N LEU A 387 -30.16 -17.52 -11.36
CA LEU A 387 -29.85 -17.33 -9.94
C LEU A 387 -28.96 -16.11 -9.70
N TRP A 388 -27.93 -15.92 -10.53
CA TRP A 388 -27.04 -14.78 -10.44
C TRP A 388 -27.80 -13.46 -10.65
N LEU A 389 -28.69 -13.38 -11.65
CA LEU A 389 -29.49 -12.19 -11.93
C LEU A 389 -30.44 -11.87 -10.78
N LYS A 390 -31.14 -12.87 -10.25
CA LYS A 390 -32.03 -12.69 -9.09
C LYS A 390 -31.28 -12.28 -7.83
N ARG A 391 -30.09 -12.85 -7.61
CA ARG A 391 -29.20 -12.41 -6.52
C ARG A 391 -28.81 -10.96 -6.68
N ASP A 392 -28.39 -10.56 -7.88
CA ASP A 392 -27.94 -9.19 -8.15
C ASP A 392 -29.08 -8.18 -7.96
N GLU A 393 -30.29 -8.51 -8.43
CA GLU A 393 -31.51 -7.72 -8.22
C GLU A 393 -31.79 -7.48 -6.73
N ILE A 394 -31.77 -8.54 -5.91
CA ILE A 394 -32.00 -8.43 -4.46
C ILE A 394 -30.87 -7.66 -3.79
N ALA A 395 -29.62 -7.95 -4.16
CA ALA A 395 -28.44 -7.31 -3.60
C ALA A 395 -28.45 -5.80 -3.84
N GLN A 396 -28.81 -5.38 -5.05
CA GLN A 396 -28.98 -3.98 -5.43
C GLN A 396 -30.13 -3.31 -4.65
N GLN A 397 -31.30 -3.94 -4.62
CA GLN A 397 -32.49 -3.38 -3.94
C GLN A 397 -32.29 -3.19 -2.44
N GLN A 398 -31.58 -4.11 -1.79
CA GLN A 398 -31.35 -4.09 -0.35
C GLN A 398 -30.04 -3.39 0.04
N ASP A 399 -29.21 -2.99 -0.93
CA ASP A 399 -27.85 -2.51 -0.72
C ASP A 399 -27.03 -3.44 0.19
N ILE A 400 -26.90 -4.70 -0.24
CA ILE A 400 -26.15 -5.76 0.45
C ILE A 400 -25.22 -6.41 -0.56
N ALA A 401 -23.98 -6.72 -0.16
CA ALA A 401 -23.03 -7.41 -1.03
C ALA A 401 -23.63 -8.72 -1.60
N PRO A 402 -23.52 -8.98 -2.92
CA PRO A 402 -24.17 -10.14 -3.54
C PRO A 402 -23.85 -11.49 -2.87
N GLY A 403 -22.59 -11.69 -2.45
CA GLY A 403 -22.17 -12.92 -1.77
C GLY A 403 -22.86 -13.17 -0.42
N ARG A 404 -23.38 -12.13 0.24
CA ARG A 404 -24.18 -12.22 1.50
C ARG A 404 -25.66 -12.51 1.22
N VAL A 405 -26.14 -12.24 0.01
CA VAL A 405 -27.49 -12.62 -0.45
C VAL A 405 -27.49 -14.10 -0.85
N LEU A 406 -26.58 -14.50 -1.74
CA LEU A 406 -26.38 -15.89 -2.14
C LEU A 406 -24.94 -16.09 -2.64
N ASN A 407 -24.14 -16.88 -1.93
CA ASN A 407 -22.74 -17.08 -2.31
C ASN A 407 -22.61 -17.90 -3.60
N ASP A 408 -21.49 -17.73 -4.33
CA ASP A 408 -21.24 -18.41 -5.61
C ASP A 408 -21.31 -19.94 -5.46
N ALA A 409 -20.81 -20.50 -4.35
CA ALA A 409 -20.84 -21.94 -4.10
C ALA A 409 -22.28 -22.50 -4.06
N SER A 410 -23.23 -21.75 -3.49
CA SER A 410 -24.65 -22.11 -3.47
C SER A 410 -25.26 -22.08 -4.87
N ILE A 411 -24.92 -21.06 -5.66
CA ILE A 411 -25.39 -20.97 -7.07
C ILE A 411 -24.94 -22.21 -7.85
N ILE A 412 -23.68 -22.60 -7.71
CA ILE A 412 -23.13 -23.77 -8.39
C ILE A 412 -23.76 -25.07 -7.88
N GLU A 413 -23.91 -25.24 -6.56
CA GLU A 413 -24.54 -26.44 -6.00
C GLU A 413 -25.98 -26.60 -6.50
N ILE A 414 -26.81 -25.53 -6.46
CA ILE A 414 -28.20 -25.57 -6.95
C ILE A 414 -28.24 -25.94 -8.44
N ALA A 415 -27.35 -25.38 -9.25
CA ALA A 415 -27.27 -25.70 -10.68
C ALA A 415 -26.94 -27.18 -10.93
N LEU A 416 -26.07 -27.78 -10.11
CA LEU A 416 -25.66 -29.18 -10.26
C LEU A 416 -26.70 -30.16 -9.70
N THR A 417 -27.22 -29.90 -8.49
CA THR A 417 -28.12 -30.82 -7.78
C THR A 417 -29.58 -30.71 -8.21
N LYS A 418 -30.03 -29.52 -8.63
CA LYS A 418 -31.41 -29.22 -9.09
C LYS A 418 -32.47 -29.68 -8.07
N PRO A 419 -32.48 -29.11 -6.86
CA PRO A 419 -33.42 -29.49 -5.81
C PRO A 419 -34.88 -29.41 -6.30
N LYS A 420 -35.72 -30.34 -5.84
CA LYS A 420 -37.10 -30.52 -6.31
C LYS A 420 -38.13 -29.76 -5.50
N SER A 421 -37.74 -29.13 -4.40
CA SER A 421 -38.61 -28.31 -3.56
C SER A 421 -37.83 -27.18 -2.88
N GLU A 422 -38.55 -26.16 -2.40
CA GLU A 422 -37.98 -25.08 -1.58
C GLU A 422 -37.30 -25.61 -0.31
N ILE A 423 -37.87 -26.68 0.28
CA ILE A 423 -37.32 -27.31 1.49
C ILE A 423 -35.95 -27.91 1.19
N GLU A 424 -35.85 -28.74 0.16
CA GLU A 424 -34.59 -29.38 -0.26
C GLU A 424 -33.52 -28.32 -0.61
N LEU A 425 -33.92 -27.22 -1.25
CA LEU A 425 -33.03 -26.10 -1.54
C LEU A 425 -32.50 -25.46 -0.26
N SER A 426 -33.38 -25.18 0.71
CA SER A 426 -33.01 -24.51 1.98
C SER A 426 -32.09 -25.34 2.88
N GLU A 427 -32.08 -26.67 2.72
CA GLU A 427 -31.25 -27.62 3.47
C GLU A 427 -29.84 -27.81 2.87
N LEU A 428 -29.56 -27.22 1.72
CA LEU A 428 -28.23 -27.28 1.09
C LEU A 428 -27.16 -26.67 1.99
N LYS A 429 -26.08 -27.42 2.23
CA LYS A 429 -25.01 -27.03 3.16
C LYS A 429 -24.27 -25.76 2.75
N THR A 430 -24.24 -25.44 1.46
CA THR A 430 -23.57 -24.24 0.95
C THR A 430 -24.33 -22.94 1.23
N ILE A 431 -25.63 -23.02 1.56
CA ILE A 431 -26.45 -21.86 1.97
C ILE A 431 -26.08 -21.48 3.41
N LYS A 432 -24.99 -20.74 3.53
CA LYS A 432 -24.36 -20.39 4.83
C LYS A 432 -25.15 -19.36 5.65
N TYR A 433 -25.89 -18.47 4.99
CA TYR A 433 -26.53 -17.34 5.67
C TYR A 433 -28.03 -17.59 5.83
N ARG A 434 -28.55 -17.34 7.04
CA ARG A 434 -30.00 -17.32 7.29
C ARG A 434 -30.71 -16.32 6.38
N SER A 435 -30.07 -15.19 6.06
CA SER A 435 -30.56 -14.21 5.09
C SER A 435 -30.69 -14.75 3.68
N SER A 436 -29.96 -15.80 3.30
CA SER A 436 -30.14 -16.48 2.02
C SER A 436 -31.38 -17.37 2.02
N GLN A 437 -31.68 -18.00 3.17
CA GLN A 437 -32.83 -18.91 3.33
C GLN A 437 -34.17 -18.19 3.21
N GLN A 438 -34.27 -16.92 3.61
CA GLN A 438 -35.51 -16.15 3.47
C GLN A 438 -35.96 -15.97 2.01
N TYR A 439 -35.03 -16.11 1.06
CA TYR A 439 -35.28 -15.99 -0.38
C TYR A 439 -35.41 -17.36 -1.07
N SER A 440 -35.55 -18.46 -0.31
CA SER A 440 -35.61 -19.84 -0.87
C SER A 440 -36.65 -20.00 -1.97
N ARG A 441 -37.82 -19.36 -1.82
CA ARG A 441 -38.85 -19.32 -2.85
C ARG A 441 -38.37 -18.68 -4.15
N ILE A 442 -37.68 -17.55 -4.07
CA ILE A 442 -37.14 -16.84 -5.25
C ILE A 442 -36.07 -17.69 -5.95
N TRP A 443 -35.20 -18.36 -5.19
CA TRP A 443 -34.19 -19.26 -5.76
C TRP A 443 -34.82 -20.46 -6.45
N PHE A 444 -35.86 -21.02 -5.84
CA PHE A 444 -36.61 -22.14 -6.42
C PHE A 444 -37.37 -21.72 -7.68
N GLU A 445 -38.02 -20.56 -7.67
CA GLU A 445 -38.68 -19.98 -8.86
C GLU A 445 -37.66 -19.77 -10.00
N ALA A 446 -36.49 -19.18 -9.73
CA ALA A 446 -35.42 -19.00 -10.73
C ALA A 446 -34.88 -20.33 -11.30
N LEU A 447 -34.78 -21.36 -10.45
CA LEU A 447 -34.45 -22.72 -10.88
C LEU A 447 -35.54 -23.27 -11.82
N GLN A 448 -36.82 -23.17 -11.43
CA GLN A 448 -37.94 -23.66 -12.24
C GLN A 448 -38.07 -22.91 -13.57
N GLU A 449 -37.86 -21.60 -13.59
CA GLU A 449 -37.79 -20.81 -14.83
C GLU A 449 -36.75 -21.39 -15.80
N SER A 450 -35.58 -21.76 -15.28
CA SER A 450 -34.50 -22.33 -16.09
C SER A 450 -34.82 -23.74 -16.59
N LEU A 451 -35.48 -24.56 -15.76
CA LEU A 451 -35.90 -25.92 -16.11
C LEU A 451 -37.00 -25.95 -17.19
N ASN A 452 -37.84 -24.93 -17.22
CA ASN A 452 -38.94 -24.80 -18.18
C ASN A 452 -38.56 -24.03 -19.45
N LEU A 453 -37.33 -23.51 -19.53
CA LEU A 453 -36.83 -22.74 -20.66
C LEU A 453 -36.52 -23.66 -21.86
N ASP A 454 -36.91 -23.26 -23.08
CA ASP A 454 -36.61 -24.04 -24.30
C ASP A 454 -35.08 -24.22 -24.41
N PRO A 455 -34.56 -25.45 -24.66
CA PRO A 455 -33.13 -25.68 -24.86
C PRO A 455 -32.44 -24.77 -25.87
N LYS A 456 -33.18 -24.23 -26.85
CA LYS A 456 -32.67 -23.25 -27.82
C LYS A 456 -32.37 -21.88 -27.23
N GLU A 457 -32.98 -21.54 -26.09
CA GLU A 457 -32.80 -20.26 -25.39
C GLU A 457 -31.72 -20.34 -24.31
N TRP A 458 -31.16 -21.52 -24.05
CA TRP A 458 -30.09 -21.69 -23.08
C TRP A 458 -28.84 -20.88 -23.48
N PRO A 459 -28.09 -20.33 -22.50
CA PRO A 459 -26.87 -19.59 -22.79
C PRO A 459 -25.87 -20.43 -23.59
N VAL A 460 -25.56 -19.98 -24.80
CA VAL A 460 -24.55 -20.61 -25.63
C VAL A 460 -23.16 -20.29 -25.06
N LYS A 461 -22.22 -21.23 -25.18
CA LYS A 461 -20.81 -20.94 -24.96
C LYS A 461 -20.39 -19.87 -25.95
N VAL A 462 -19.91 -18.72 -25.46
CA VAL A 462 -19.43 -17.64 -26.32
C VAL A 462 -18.18 -18.12 -27.03
N SER A 463 -18.36 -18.59 -28.26
CA SER A 463 -17.30 -18.75 -29.24
C SER A 463 -17.03 -17.37 -29.81
N ASN A 464 -16.18 -16.58 -29.16
CA ASN A 464 -15.70 -15.34 -29.79
C ASN A 464 -14.73 -15.69 -30.92
N SER A 465 -15.26 -16.00 -32.10
CA SER A 465 -14.49 -16.20 -33.33
C SER A 465 -13.74 -14.93 -33.75
N GLU A 466 -14.20 -13.75 -33.31
CA GLU A 466 -13.58 -12.44 -33.57
C GLU A 466 -12.60 -12.00 -32.47
N ALA A 467 -12.55 -12.68 -31.32
CA ALA A 467 -11.58 -12.34 -30.29
C ALA A 467 -10.20 -12.89 -30.65
N ILE A 468 -9.18 -12.09 -30.32
CA ILE A 468 -7.77 -12.51 -30.43
C ILE A 468 -7.60 -13.83 -29.65
N PRO A 469 -7.11 -14.91 -30.30
CA PRO A 469 -6.93 -16.20 -29.64
C PRO A 469 -5.99 -16.12 -28.43
N LEU A 470 -5.99 -17.14 -27.57
CA LEU A 470 -4.98 -17.23 -26.51
C LEU A 470 -3.57 -17.38 -27.11
N PRO A 471 -2.53 -16.71 -26.55
CA PRO A 471 -1.17 -16.73 -27.08
C PRO A 471 -0.61 -18.12 -27.39
N LYS A 472 -0.95 -19.12 -26.56
CA LYS A 472 -0.56 -20.53 -26.74
C LYS A 472 -0.99 -21.16 -28.07
N SER A 473 -1.98 -20.58 -28.75
CA SER A 473 -2.48 -21.08 -30.04
C SER A 473 -1.98 -20.28 -31.23
N TRP A 474 -1.20 -19.21 -31.01
CA TRP A 474 -0.77 -18.31 -32.07
C TRP A 474 0.26 -18.95 -32.99
N GLU A 475 1.20 -19.73 -32.46
CA GLU A 475 2.21 -20.42 -33.27
C GLU A 475 1.58 -21.27 -34.39
N GLN A 476 0.41 -21.87 -34.14
CA GLN A 476 -0.32 -22.64 -35.14
C GLN A 476 -1.27 -21.80 -36.01
N LYS A 477 -1.95 -20.80 -35.41
CA LYS A 477 -2.99 -20.02 -36.11
C LYS A 477 -2.45 -18.84 -36.93
N ASN A 478 -1.40 -18.19 -36.43
CA ASN A 478 -0.74 -17.04 -37.04
C ASN A 478 0.74 -16.99 -36.57
N PRO A 479 1.63 -17.78 -37.19
CA PRO A 479 3.03 -17.85 -36.82
C PRO A 479 3.75 -16.49 -36.87
N GLU A 480 3.37 -15.63 -37.81
CA GLU A 480 3.95 -14.29 -37.93
C GLU A 480 3.61 -13.40 -36.73
N ALA A 481 2.34 -13.39 -36.29
CA ALA A 481 1.93 -12.67 -35.08
C ALA A 481 2.61 -13.23 -33.83
N PHE A 482 2.83 -14.54 -33.78
CA PHE A 482 3.57 -15.19 -32.70
C PHE A 482 5.03 -14.72 -32.63
N ASN A 483 5.73 -14.70 -33.77
CA ASN A 483 7.10 -14.21 -33.86
C ASN A 483 7.20 -12.73 -33.48
N ARG A 484 6.28 -11.87 -33.96
CA ARG A 484 6.21 -10.46 -33.54
C ARG A 484 6.02 -10.31 -32.03
N LEU A 485 5.10 -11.07 -31.44
CA LEU A 485 4.83 -11.03 -30.00
C LEU A 485 6.06 -11.45 -29.18
N LYS A 486 6.80 -12.46 -29.64
CA LYS A 486 8.00 -12.96 -28.98
C LYS A 486 9.10 -11.89 -28.97
N THR A 487 9.42 -11.35 -30.15
CA THR A 487 10.43 -10.29 -30.32
C THR A 487 10.06 -9.02 -29.58
N LEU A 488 8.80 -8.57 -29.67
CA LEU A 488 8.34 -7.35 -28.99
C LEU A 488 8.42 -7.50 -27.46
N LYS A 489 8.10 -8.67 -26.91
CA LYS A 489 8.25 -8.94 -25.47
C LYS A 489 9.70 -8.84 -25.01
N SER A 490 10.64 -9.41 -25.78
CA SER A 490 12.07 -9.29 -25.47
C SER A 490 12.53 -7.83 -25.47
N LEU A 491 12.11 -7.06 -26.49
CA LEU A 491 12.45 -5.63 -26.59
C LEU A 491 11.83 -4.78 -25.47
N ILE A 492 10.57 -5.02 -25.11
CA ILE A 492 9.93 -4.37 -23.96
C ILE A 492 10.68 -4.71 -22.67
N SER A 493 11.09 -5.97 -22.49
CA SER A 493 11.84 -6.39 -21.31
C SER A 493 13.19 -5.68 -21.21
N LEU A 494 13.90 -5.52 -22.33
CA LEU A 494 15.16 -4.78 -22.37
C LEU A 494 14.95 -3.30 -22.03
N HIS A 495 13.97 -2.65 -22.65
CA HIS A 495 13.70 -1.23 -22.42
C HIS A 495 13.17 -0.96 -20.99
N SER A 496 12.42 -1.91 -20.42
CA SER A 496 12.00 -1.89 -19.02
C SER A 496 13.20 -1.90 -18.06
N GLN A 497 14.25 -2.68 -18.37
CA GLN A 497 15.50 -2.68 -17.60
C GLN A 497 16.28 -1.37 -17.78
N GLU A 498 16.38 -0.85 -19.01
CA GLU A 498 17.05 0.44 -19.31
C GLU A 498 16.42 1.61 -18.54
N LEU A 499 15.08 1.69 -18.54
CA LEU A 499 14.35 2.73 -17.80
C LEU A 499 14.21 2.42 -16.31
N ASN A 500 14.52 1.20 -15.87
CA ASN A 500 14.20 0.68 -14.55
C ASN A 500 12.72 0.94 -14.19
N ILE A 501 11.78 0.54 -15.06
CA ILE A 501 10.32 0.67 -14.87
C ILE A 501 9.69 -0.71 -15.08
N PRO A 502 8.73 -1.16 -14.24
CA PRO A 502 8.08 -2.46 -14.42
C PRO A 502 7.41 -2.58 -15.79
N ILE A 503 7.45 -3.78 -16.40
CA ILE A 503 6.95 -4.02 -17.75
C ILE A 503 5.48 -3.61 -17.90
N GLU A 504 4.67 -3.87 -16.87
CA GLU A 504 3.26 -3.53 -16.80
C GLU A 504 2.98 -2.02 -16.85
N ASN A 505 3.94 -1.18 -16.43
CA ASN A 505 3.87 0.28 -16.48
C ASN A 505 4.33 0.84 -17.82
N LEU A 506 5.11 0.08 -18.60
CA LEU A 506 5.58 0.49 -19.93
C LEU A 506 4.48 0.32 -20.98
N CYS A 507 3.82 -0.85 -21.00
CA CYS A 507 2.66 -1.07 -21.86
C CYS A 507 1.81 -2.24 -21.35
N SER A 508 0.48 -2.11 -21.43
CA SER A 508 -0.39 -3.21 -21.01
C SER A 508 -0.22 -4.45 -21.92
N PRO A 509 -0.21 -5.68 -21.37
CA PRO A 509 -0.12 -6.90 -22.17
C PRO A 509 -1.25 -7.06 -23.21
N ASP A 510 -2.40 -6.42 -22.98
CA ASP A 510 -3.52 -6.45 -23.92
C ASP A 510 -3.22 -5.65 -25.19
N LEU A 511 -2.68 -4.43 -25.05
CA LEU A 511 -2.29 -3.59 -26.18
C LEU A 511 -1.20 -4.23 -27.02
N VAL A 512 -0.18 -4.81 -26.37
CA VAL A 512 0.90 -5.56 -27.05
C VAL A 512 0.31 -6.69 -27.91
N ARG A 513 -0.63 -7.47 -27.35
CA ARG A 513 -1.29 -8.55 -28.10
C ARG A 513 -2.15 -8.02 -29.25
N LYS A 514 -2.94 -6.96 -29.01
CA LYS A 514 -3.79 -6.34 -30.04
C LYS A 514 -2.95 -5.85 -31.22
N TRP A 515 -1.85 -5.14 -30.95
CA TRP A 515 -0.97 -4.64 -32.00
C TRP A 515 -0.38 -5.79 -32.83
N CYS A 516 0.21 -6.80 -32.17
CA CYS A 516 0.83 -7.94 -32.84
C CYS A 516 -0.14 -8.72 -33.73
N TRP A 517 -1.43 -8.78 -33.36
CA TRP A 517 -2.45 -9.56 -34.05
C TRP A 517 -3.21 -8.76 -35.12
N LEU A 518 -3.57 -7.51 -34.87
CA LEU A 518 -4.51 -6.74 -35.68
C LEU A 518 -3.85 -5.78 -36.68
N MET A 519 -2.73 -5.13 -36.31
CA MET A 519 -2.20 -4.02 -37.11
C MET A 519 -0.66 -3.90 -37.06
N PRO A 520 0.09 -4.85 -37.66
CA PRO A 520 1.52 -4.65 -37.86
C PRO A 520 1.74 -3.69 -39.05
N THR A 521 2.26 -2.49 -38.79
CA THR A 521 2.71 -1.54 -39.81
C THR A 521 4.14 -1.07 -39.51
N THR A 522 4.92 -0.81 -40.57
CA THR A 522 6.32 -0.38 -40.54
C THR A 522 6.48 1.14 -40.47
N GLU A 523 5.45 1.87 -40.06
CA GLU A 523 5.54 3.31 -39.88
C GLU A 523 5.41 3.61 -38.39
N VAL A 524 6.47 4.19 -37.83
CA VAL A 524 6.56 4.52 -36.40
C VAL A 524 5.41 5.45 -36.02
N GLU A 525 5.14 6.46 -36.84
CA GLU A 525 4.10 7.46 -36.60
C GLU A 525 2.69 6.83 -36.57
N ILE A 526 2.38 5.94 -37.51
CA ILE A 526 1.09 5.23 -37.53
C ILE A 526 0.95 4.33 -36.31
N THR A 527 2.02 3.61 -35.95
CA THR A 527 1.99 2.73 -34.77
C THR A 527 1.83 3.52 -33.48
N THR A 528 2.57 4.62 -33.29
CA THR A 528 2.42 5.52 -32.15
C THR A 528 0.99 6.06 -32.06
N GLN A 529 0.43 6.53 -33.18
CA GLN A 529 -0.96 7.01 -33.19
C GLN A 529 -1.95 5.89 -32.83
N TRP A 530 -1.73 4.67 -33.31
CA TRP A 530 -2.58 3.53 -32.94
C TRP A 530 -2.54 3.25 -31.44
N PHE A 531 -1.37 3.26 -30.80
CA PHE A 531 -1.27 3.05 -29.35
C PHE A 531 -1.98 4.16 -28.56
N LEU A 532 -1.86 5.42 -29.00
CA LEU A 532 -2.61 6.55 -28.42
C LEU A 532 -4.12 6.32 -28.52
N ASP A 533 -4.63 5.94 -29.70
CA ASP A 533 -6.04 5.69 -29.95
C ASP A 533 -6.59 4.52 -29.11
N GLN A 534 -5.71 3.60 -28.67
CA GLN A 534 -6.06 2.52 -27.77
C GLN A 534 -5.87 2.85 -26.27
N GLY A 535 -5.49 4.09 -25.93
CA GLY A 535 -5.39 4.58 -24.56
C GLY A 535 -4.00 4.45 -23.91
N ALA A 536 -2.94 4.19 -24.69
CA ALA A 536 -1.57 4.33 -24.19
C ALA A 536 -1.22 5.81 -23.98
N ARG A 537 -0.33 6.09 -23.02
CA ARG A 537 0.15 7.45 -22.77
C ARG A 537 1.17 7.87 -23.83
N PRO A 538 1.35 9.17 -24.12
CA PRO A 538 2.27 9.62 -25.17
C PRO A 538 3.68 9.03 -25.08
N TRP A 539 4.31 9.02 -23.90
CA TRP A 539 5.62 8.41 -23.69
C TRP A 539 5.63 6.90 -23.99
N GLN A 540 4.59 6.17 -23.58
CA GLN A 540 4.42 4.75 -23.89
C GLN A 540 4.27 4.53 -25.39
N ALA A 541 3.41 5.30 -26.05
CA ALA A 541 3.13 5.17 -27.47
C ALA A 541 4.34 5.51 -28.35
N GLN A 542 5.18 6.46 -27.93
CA GLN A 542 6.44 6.78 -28.60
C GLN A 542 7.43 5.60 -28.52
N ILE A 543 7.64 5.06 -27.31
CA ILE A 543 8.47 3.86 -27.10
C ILE A 543 7.94 2.71 -27.96
N MET A 544 6.64 2.44 -27.89
CA MET A 544 6.01 1.33 -28.60
C MET A 544 6.09 1.48 -30.12
N GLY A 545 6.02 2.70 -30.66
CA GLY A 545 6.26 2.95 -32.08
C GLY A 545 7.66 2.53 -32.53
N VAL A 546 8.68 2.94 -31.78
CA VAL A 546 10.09 2.63 -32.08
C VAL A 546 10.37 1.12 -31.92
N LEU A 547 9.89 0.50 -30.84
CA LEU A 547 10.08 -0.93 -30.61
C LEU A 547 9.38 -1.77 -31.69
N SER A 548 8.18 -1.36 -32.09
CA SER A 548 7.40 -2.03 -33.13
C SER A 548 8.09 -2.03 -34.49
N GLN A 549 8.78 -0.94 -34.85
CA GLN A 549 9.60 -0.90 -36.07
C GLN A 549 10.73 -1.95 -36.02
N LYS A 550 11.48 -2.00 -34.91
CA LYS A 550 12.58 -2.97 -34.73
C LYS A 550 12.10 -4.43 -34.84
N VAL A 551 10.88 -4.71 -34.38
CA VAL A 551 10.24 -6.03 -34.50
C VAL A 551 10.00 -6.41 -35.95
N LEU A 552 9.57 -5.47 -36.79
CA LEU A 552 9.28 -5.74 -38.21
C LEU A 552 10.56 -5.89 -39.04
N ASP A 553 11.64 -5.20 -38.63
CA ASP A 553 12.95 -5.37 -39.24
C ASP A 553 13.61 -6.71 -38.86
N ASN A 554 13.24 -7.30 -37.71
CA ASN A 554 13.87 -8.51 -37.15
C ASN A 554 12.85 -9.51 -36.55
N PRO A 555 11.87 -10.02 -37.31
CA PRO A 555 10.82 -10.87 -36.75
C PRO A 555 11.37 -12.23 -36.30
N GLY A 556 11.05 -12.64 -35.07
CA GLY A 556 11.43 -13.96 -34.52
C GLY A 556 12.81 -14.01 -33.87
N VAL A 557 13.47 -12.86 -33.71
CA VAL A 557 14.70 -12.72 -32.91
C VAL A 557 14.33 -12.64 -31.42
N ASP A 558 15.03 -13.42 -30.60
CA ASP A 558 14.77 -13.53 -29.16
C ASP A 558 15.81 -12.80 -28.30
N GLU A 559 17.00 -12.59 -28.85
CA GLU A 559 18.15 -11.97 -28.19
C GLU A 559 18.56 -10.72 -28.97
N PHE A 560 18.52 -9.57 -28.29
CA PHE A 560 19.08 -8.33 -28.77
C PHE A 560 20.32 -8.01 -27.94
N PRO A 561 21.45 -7.63 -28.55
CA PRO A 561 22.60 -7.14 -27.78
C PRO A 561 22.16 -5.91 -26.97
N ASN A 562 22.67 -5.77 -25.74
CA ASN A 562 22.40 -4.61 -24.89
C ASN A 562 22.56 -3.32 -25.70
N MET A 563 21.49 -2.54 -25.79
CA MET A 563 21.52 -1.22 -26.41
C MET A 563 22.11 -0.26 -25.37
N ALA A 564 23.44 -0.18 -25.35
CA ALA A 564 24.19 0.78 -24.54
C ALA A 564 23.96 2.22 -25.02
#